data_AF-A0A5B0FHN6-F1
#
_entry.id   AF-A0A5B0FHN6-F1
#
_cell.length_a   1.000
_cell.length_b   1.000
_cell.length_c   1.000
_cell.angle_alpha   90.00
_cell.angle_beta   90.00
_cell.angle_gamma   90.00
#
_symmetry.space_group_name_H-M   'P 1'
#
loop_
_entity.id
_entity.type
_entity.pdbx_description
1 polymer ?
#
loop_
_entity_poly.entity_id
_entity_poly.type
_entity_poly.pdbx_seq_one_letter_code
_entity_poly.pdbx_strand_id
1 'polypeptide(L)'
;MKNTLAKIIGFVLLSLGSAFAQDNIPKSEPEPASRLSMTNGGPATYSYDAAGNRIKRISTSGNCVNTWTGNVNELWNVAGNWSEGVVPEPCQKVVIPLLSGKPYPVLNVNATVYGIDFAGGNLAMNGFDITLSAQSSCPAGCP
;
A
#
# COMPACT_ATOMS: atom_id res chain seq x y z
N MET A 1 -38.52 59.70 23.37
CA MET A 1 -37.04 59.62 23.46
C MET A 1 -36.58 58.36 22.76
N LYS A 2 -35.70 58.49 21.75
CA LYS A 2 -34.67 57.53 21.22
C LYS A 2 -35.13 56.07 20.98
N ASN A 3 -35.49 55.70 19.75
CA ASN A 3 -34.74 54.89 18.75
C ASN A 3 -33.79 53.82 19.36
N THR A 4 -33.73 52.54 18.93
CA THR A 4 -33.03 52.11 17.69
C THR A 4 -32.85 50.56 17.62
N LEU A 5 -33.23 49.95 16.47
CA LEU A 5 -32.72 48.73 15.73
C LEU A 5 -32.89 47.28 16.27
N ALA A 6 -33.10 46.23 15.45
CA ALA A 6 -33.53 46.08 14.05
C ALA A 6 -33.87 44.61 13.66
N LYS A 7 -35.01 44.47 12.96
CA LYS A 7 -35.42 43.59 11.82
C LYS A 7 -34.66 42.28 11.56
N ILE A 8 -35.32 41.12 11.67
CA ILE A 8 -36.31 40.49 10.75
C ILE A 8 -35.66 39.89 9.49
N ILE A 9 -35.66 38.56 9.49
CA ILE A 9 -35.15 37.62 8.48
C ILE A 9 -35.99 37.76 7.20
N GLY A 10 -35.34 38.13 6.09
CA GLY A 10 -35.96 38.28 4.78
C GLY A 10 -35.47 37.21 3.81
N PHE A 11 -36.42 36.51 3.19
CA PHE A 11 -36.26 35.43 2.24
C PHE A 11 -36.47 35.97 0.79
N VAL A 12 -35.76 35.40 -0.19
CA VAL A 12 -36.02 35.34 -1.65
C VAL A 12 -35.57 36.52 -2.57
N LEU A 13 -34.64 36.27 -3.53
CA LEU A 13 -34.92 36.11 -4.98
C LEU A 13 -33.67 35.73 -5.84
N LEU A 14 -33.93 35.03 -6.94
CA LEU A 14 -33.06 34.28 -7.87
C LEU A 14 -32.05 35.12 -8.69
N SER A 15 -30.92 34.52 -9.12
CA SER A 15 -30.37 34.72 -10.50
C SER A 15 -29.36 33.64 -10.92
N LEU A 16 -29.35 33.30 -12.22
CA LEU A 16 -28.37 32.47 -12.92
C LEU A 16 -27.20 33.35 -13.43
N GLY A 17 -25.94 32.91 -13.27
CA GLY A 17 -24.82 33.44 -14.05
C GLY A 17 -23.43 33.47 -13.38
N SER A 18 -22.58 32.53 -13.79
CA SER A 18 -21.13 32.64 -14.06
C SER A 18 -20.07 32.92 -12.95
N ALA A 19 -19.07 32.03 -12.97
CA ALA A 19 -17.62 32.26 -12.84
C ALA A 19 -16.92 32.28 -11.46
N PHE A 20 -16.05 31.28 -11.29
CA PHE A 20 -14.73 31.27 -10.62
C PHE A 20 -14.59 31.68 -9.15
N ALA A 21 -14.39 30.66 -8.30
CA ALA A 21 -13.13 30.54 -7.57
C ALA A 21 -12.79 29.05 -7.50
N GLN A 22 -11.82 28.64 -8.31
CA GLN A 22 -11.06 27.42 -8.03
C GLN A 22 -10.28 27.78 -6.78
N ASP A 23 -10.68 27.25 -5.62
CA ASP A 23 -9.96 27.47 -4.38
C ASP A 23 -8.49 27.13 -4.65
N ASN A 24 -7.67 28.17 -4.65
CA ASN A 24 -6.24 28.08 -4.68
C ASN A 24 -5.82 27.39 -3.39
N ILE A 25 -5.82 26.06 -3.38
CA ILE A 25 -5.20 25.27 -2.32
C ILE A 25 -3.72 25.65 -2.36
N PRO A 26 -3.15 26.28 -1.31
CA PRO A 26 -1.72 26.49 -1.25
C PRO A 26 -1.05 25.11 -1.32
N LYS A 27 -0.30 24.89 -2.40
CA LYS A 27 0.52 23.71 -2.62
C LYS A 27 1.75 23.78 -1.71
N SER A 28 1.58 23.58 -0.40
CA SER A 28 2.71 23.47 0.52
C SER A 28 2.39 22.78 1.85
N GLU A 29 1.36 21.94 1.93
CA GLU A 29 1.27 21.00 3.05
C GLU A 29 1.92 19.68 2.63
N PRO A 30 2.99 19.21 3.29
CA PRO A 30 3.50 17.87 3.02
C PRO A 30 2.38 16.90 3.38
N GLU A 31 1.84 16.20 2.37
CA GLU A 31 0.86 15.12 2.58
C GLU A 31 1.38 14.22 3.71
N PRO A 32 0.53 13.85 4.70
CA PRO A 32 0.99 12.99 5.77
C PRO A 32 1.58 11.71 5.16
N ALA A 33 2.79 11.35 5.60
CA ALA A 33 3.68 10.33 5.03
C ALA A 33 3.14 8.88 5.01
N SER A 34 1.84 8.72 5.22
CA SER A 34 1.16 7.44 5.37
C SER A 34 -0.33 7.59 5.06
N ARG A 35 -0.76 7.07 3.90
CA ARG A 35 -2.18 6.83 3.60
C ARG A 35 -2.50 5.36 3.82
N LEU A 36 -3.58 5.09 4.57
CA LEU A 36 -4.20 3.77 4.61
C LEU A 36 -4.95 3.58 3.28
N SER A 37 -4.58 2.57 2.49
CA SER A 37 -5.38 2.17 1.34
C SER A 37 -5.87 0.73 1.53
N MET A 38 -7.19 0.58 1.46
CA MET A 38 -7.87 -0.70 1.48
C MET A 38 -7.85 -1.26 0.06
N THR A 39 -7.07 -2.32 -0.15
CA THR A 39 -7.20 -3.19 -1.33
C THR A 39 -7.58 -4.59 -0.85
N ASN A 40 -8.01 -5.47 -1.77
CA ASN A 40 -8.45 -6.86 -1.53
C ASN A 40 -7.29 -7.75 -0.98
N GLY A 41 -6.82 -7.44 0.24
CA GLY A 41 -5.71 -8.07 0.97
C GLY A 41 -5.49 -7.49 2.38
N GLY A 42 -6.43 -6.66 2.87
CA GLY A 42 -6.38 -5.96 4.16
C GLY A 42 -5.85 -4.51 4.06
N PRO A 43 -5.98 -3.68 5.11
CA PRO A 43 -5.45 -2.33 5.08
C PRO A 43 -3.91 -2.38 5.09
N ALA A 44 -3.28 -1.61 4.22
CA ALA A 44 -1.83 -1.42 4.20
C ALA A 44 -1.52 0.07 4.28
N THR A 45 -0.46 0.41 5.02
CA THR A 45 0.10 1.75 5.07
C THR A 45 1.21 1.85 4.03
N TYR A 46 1.15 2.89 3.22
CA TYR A 46 2.14 3.17 2.18
C TYR A 46 3.02 4.32 2.65
N SER A 47 4.34 4.17 2.58
CA SER A 47 5.27 5.29 2.69
C SER A 47 5.58 5.82 1.29
N TYR A 48 5.62 7.15 1.16
CA TYR A 48 5.90 7.84 -0.09
C TYR A 48 7.18 8.66 0.03
N ASP A 49 7.94 8.78 -1.06
CA ASP A 49 9.03 9.76 -1.14
C ASP A 49 8.48 11.19 -1.31
N ALA A 50 9.37 12.18 -1.30
CA ALA A 50 9.01 13.59 -1.51
C ALA A 50 8.44 13.89 -2.92
N ALA A 51 8.58 12.96 -3.86
CA ALA A 51 8.02 13.04 -5.21
C ALA A 51 6.66 12.36 -5.34
N GLY A 52 6.13 11.76 -4.25
CA GLY A 52 4.86 11.05 -4.24
C GLY A 52 4.93 9.63 -4.79
N ASN A 53 6.13 9.09 -5.04
CA ASN A 53 6.29 7.68 -5.39
C ASN A 53 6.18 6.82 -4.13
N ARG A 54 5.53 5.68 -4.26
CA ARG A 54 5.43 4.70 -3.18
C ARG A 54 6.79 4.01 -3.00
N ILE A 55 7.39 4.15 -1.82
CA ILE A 55 8.71 3.57 -1.49
C ILE A 55 8.63 2.39 -0.52
N LYS A 56 7.49 2.14 0.12
CA LYS A 56 7.36 1.05 1.10
C LYS A 56 5.90 0.66 1.33
N ARG A 57 5.62 -0.62 1.54
CA ARG A 57 4.31 -1.08 2.04
C ARG A 57 4.46 -1.82 3.36
N ILE A 58 3.75 -1.34 4.36
CA ILE A 58 3.67 -1.93 5.69
C ILE A 58 2.24 -2.44 5.88
N SER A 59 2.07 -3.68 6.36
CA SER A 59 0.76 -4.18 6.74
C SER A 59 0.22 -3.43 7.96
N THR A 60 -1.07 -3.51 8.22
CA THR A 60 -1.67 -2.99 9.45
C THR A 60 -1.01 -3.46 10.74
N SER A 61 -0.37 -4.63 10.72
CA SER A 61 0.32 -5.21 11.87
C SER A 61 1.78 -4.76 12.01
N GLY A 62 2.26 -3.86 11.15
CA GLY A 62 3.64 -3.37 11.18
C GLY A 62 4.64 -4.22 10.39
N ASN A 63 4.18 -5.27 9.71
CA ASN A 63 5.06 -6.15 8.93
C ASN A 63 5.31 -5.59 7.54
N CYS A 64 6.55 -5.73 7.09
CA CYS A 64 6.98 -5.37 5.75
C CYS A 64 6.31 -6.26 4.71
N VAL A 65 5.92 -5.72 3.56
CA VAL A 65 5.26 -6.52 2.52
C VAL A 65 6.15 -6.64 1.29
N ASN A 66 6.44 -7.88 0.89
CA ASN A 66 7.23 -8.17 -0.31
C ASN A 66 6.35 -8.91 -1.34
N THR A 67 6.24 -8.38 -2.56
CA THR A 67 5.29 -8.88 -3.57
C THR A 67 6.02 -9.64 -4.66
N TRP A 68 5.51 -10.82 -5.02
CA TRP A 68 6.01 -11.56 -6.17
C TRP A 68 5.69 -10.83 -7.47
N THR A 69 6.68 -10.71 -8.35
CA THR A 69 6.59 -10.04 -9.66
C THR A 69 6.87 -10.97 -10.84
N GLY A 70 7.61 -12.06 -10.62
CA GLY A 70 8.02 -13.01 -11.67
C GLY A 70 8.83 -12.35 -12.80
N ASN A 71 9.59 -11.29 -12.50
CA ASN A 71 10.28 -10.50 -13.51
C ASN A 71 11.53 -11.15 -14.09
N VAL A 72 12.18 -12.05 -13.35
CA VAL A 72 13.39 -12.75 -13.79
C VAL A 72 13.06 -14.18 -14.20
N ASN A 73 12.45 -14.96 -13.32
CA ASN A 73 12.06 -16.36 -13.54
C ASN A 73 11.06 -16.83 -12.46
N GLU A 74 10.80 -18.13 -12.38
CA GLU A 74 9.92 -18.77 -11.40
C GLU A 74 10.58 -19.04 -10.03
N LEU A 75 11.90 -18.90 -9.88
CA LEU A 75 12.61 -19.36 -8.67
C LEU A 75 12.38 -18.41 -7.48
N TRP A 76 11.91 -18.98 -6.36
CA TRP A 76 11.64 -18.23 -5.12
C TRP A 76 12.87 -17.45 -4.62
N ASN A 77 14.05 -18.07 -4.65
CA ASN A 77 15.27 -17.48 -4.08
C ASN A 77 15.99 -16.46 -4.97
N VAL A 78 15.32 -15.94 -6.01
CA VAL A 78 15.88 -14.90 -6.89
C VAL A 78 15.30 -13.55 -6.51
N ALA A 79 16.15 -12.68 -5.96
CA ALA A 79 15.79 -11.36 -5.45
C ALA A 79 15.06 -10.47 -6.48
N GLY A 80 15.44 -10.55 -7.76
CA GLY A 80 14.80 -9.79 -8.85
C GLY A 80 13.35 -10.20 -9.16
N ASN A 81 12.85 -11.30 -8.59
CA ASN A 81 11.43 -11.67 -8.67
C ASN A 81 10.56 -10.96 -7.62
N TRP A 82 11.14 -10.20 -6.71
CA TRP A 82 10.47 -9.60 -5.55
C TRP A 82 10.44 -8.07 -5.64
N SER A 83 9.35 -7.45 -5.20
CA SER A 83 9.16 -5.99 -5.32
C SER A 83 10.20 -5.17 -4.57
N GLU A 84 10.70 -5.69 -3.45
CA GLU A 84 11.73 -5.04 -2.63
C GLU A 84 13.15 -5.33 -3.13
N GLY A 85 13.31 -6.08 -4.24
CA GLY A 85 14.62 -6.44 -4.78
C GLY A 85 15.44 -7.36 -3.87
N VAL A 86 14.79 -8.02 -2.89
CA VAL A 86 15.38 -8.98 -1.96
C VAL A 86 14.45 -10.20 -1.79
N VAL A 87 15.02 -11.36 -1.47
CA VAL A 87 14.25 -12.57 -1.15
C VAL A 87 13.55 -12.37 0.21
N PRO A 88 12.28 -12.81 0.38
CA PRO A 88 11.53 -12.59 1.60
C PRO A 88 12.21 -13.11 2.86
N GLU A 89 12.26 -12.25 3.88
CA GLU A 89 12.75 -12.57 5.22
C GLU A 89 11.61 -13.06 6.14
N PRO A 90 11.93 -13.74 7.27
CA PRO A 90 10.94 -14.25 8.22
C PRO A 90 9.94 -13.23 8.79
N CYS A 91 10.29 -11.95 8.80
CA CYS A 91 9.42 -10.86 9.27
C CYS A 91 8.46 -10.31 8.20
N GLN A 92 8.57 -10.76 6.94
CA GLN A 92 7.86 -10.15 5.83
C GLN A 92 6.59 -10.93 5.48
N LYS A 93 5.52 -10.19 5.19
CA LYS A 93 4.32 -10.74 4.54
C LYS A 93 4.58 -10.81 3.04
N VAL A 94 4.47 -12.00 2.46
CA VAL A 94 4.51 -12.22 1.01
C VAL A 94 3.13 -12.00 0.40
N VAL A 95 3.09 -11.38 -0.77
CA VAL A 95 1.88 -11.31 -1.60
C VAL A 95 2.15 -11.92 -2.96
N ILE A 96 1.31 -12.86 -3.38
CA ILE A 96 1.36 -13.51 -4.69
C ILE A 96 0.10 -13.11 -5.47
N PRO A 97 0.18 -12.06 -6.31
CA PRO A 97 -0.95 -11.57 -7.08
C PRO A 97 -1.23 -12.44 -8.31
N LEU A 98 -2.42 -12.30 -8.88
CA LEU A 98 -2.69 -12.74 -10.25
C LEU A 98 -1.83 -11.93 -11.23
N LEU A 99 -0.95 -12.60 -11.96
CA LEU A 99 -0.10 -11.99 -12.99
C LEU A 99 -0.47 -12.51 -14.38
N SER A 100 -0.49 -11.61 -15.37
CA SER A 100 -0.71 -11.98 -16.78
C SER A 100 0.63 -12.16 -17.48
N GLY A 101 0.86 -13.34 -18.07
CA GLY A 101 2.06 -13.63 -18.86
C GLY A 101 3.37 -13.69 -18.05
N LYS A 102 3.30 -13.88 -16.73
CA LYS A 102 4.47 -14.00 -15.84
C LYS A 102 4.47 -15.34 -15.11
N PRO A 103 5.65 -15.90 -14.79
CA PRO A 103 5.74 -17.11 -14.00
C PRO A 103 5.32 -16.88 -12.55
N TYR A 104 4.72 -17.93 -11.97
CA TYR A 104 4.44 -18.01 -10.54
C TYR A 104 5.61 -18.62 -9.78
N PRO A 105 5.76 -18.32 -8.49
CA PRO A 105 6.88 -18.81 -7.71
C PRO A 105 6.86 -20.33 -7.59
N VAL A 106 8.06 -20.91 -7.69
CA VAL A 106 8.40 -22.29 -7.39
C VAL A 106 9.47 -22.26 -6.31
N LEU A 107 9.22 -22.94 -5.19
CA LEU A 107 10.24 -23.10 -4.16
C LEU A 107 11.39 -23.95 -4.70
N ASN A 108 12.60 -23.46 -4.51
CA ASN A 108 13.85 -24.18 -4.79
C ASN A 108 14.76 -24.22 -3.56
N VAL A 109 14.25 -23.73 -2.43
CA VAL A 109 14.84 -23.72 -1.10
C VAL A 109 13.69 -23.70 -0.09
N ASN A 110 13.93 -24.18 1.13
CA ASN A 110 13.00 -23.93 2.24
C ASN A 110 12.94 -22.43 2.52
N ALA A 111 11.74 -21.90 2.74
CA ALA A 111 11.50 -20.48 2.96
C ALA A 111 10.81 -20.24 4.30
N THR A 112 11.11 -19.13 4.94
CA THR A 112 10.43 -18.69 6.17
C THR A 112 9.95 -17.27 5.99
N VAL A 113 8.66 -17.03 6.25
CA VAL A 113 8.00 -15.73 6.07
C VAL A 113 7.01 -15.48 7.21
N TYR A 114 6.60 -14.24 7.44
CA TYR A 114 5.59 -13.95 8.46
C TYR A 114 4.20 -14.42 8.04
N GLY A 115 3.88 -14.25 6.77
CA GLY A 115 2.59 -14.62 6.22
C GLY A 115 2.62 -14.62 4.70
N ILE A 116 1.64 -15.26 4.09
CA ILE A 116 1.46 -15.31 2.64
C ILE A 116 0.02 -14.96 2.32
N ASP A 117 -0.15 -14.15 1.29
CA ASP A 117 -1.45 -13.75 0.77
C ASP A 117 -1.51 -14.05 -0.72
N PHE A 118 -2.51 -14.83 -1.12
CA PHE A 118 -2.73 -15.18 -2.52
C PHE A 118 -3.81 -14.25 -3.07
N ALA A 119 -3.38 -13.17 -3.71
CA ALA A 119 -4.27 -12.24 -4.43
C ALA A 119 -4.56 -12.75 -5.86
N GLY A 120 -4.81 -14.05 -5.99
CA GLY A 120 -5.20 -14.75 -7.22
C GLY A 120 -4.10 -15.54 -7.95
N GLY A 121 -2.85 -15.53 -7.47
CA GLY A 121 -1.77 -16.36 -8.01
C GLY A 121 -1.62 -17.72 -7.33
N ASN A 122 -0.63 -18.50 -7.75
CA ASN A 122 -0.27 -19.79 -7.15
C ASN A 122 1.20 -19.85 -6.71
N LEU A 123 1.54 -20.87 -5.91
CA LEU A 123 2.91 -21.16 -5.46
C LEU A 123 3.13 -22.68 -5.55
N ALA A 124 4.20 -23.11 -6.20
CA ALA A 124 4.58 -24.52 -6.25
C ALA A 124 5.60 -24.83 -5.15
N MET A 125 5.32 -25.83 -4.31
CA MET A 125 6.20 -26.22 -3.20
C MET A 125 7.43 -27.03 -3.64
N ASN A 126 7.34 -27.79 -4.73
CA ASN A 126 8.49 -28.50 -5.33
C ASN A 126 9.32 -29.35 -4.35
N GLY A 127 8.67 -29.95 -3.33
CA GLY A 127 9.33 -30.74 -2.29
C GLY A 127 10.04 -29.94 -1.20
N PHE A 128 9.87 -28.61 -1.17
CA PHE A 128 10.35 -27.73 -0.12
C PHE A 128 9.21 -27.24 0.78
N ASP A 129 9.60 -26.74 1.95
CA ASP A 129 8.68 -26.20 2.94
C ASP A 129 8.63 -24.68 2.91
N ILE A 130 7.44 -24.15 3.18
CA ILE A 130 7.28 -22.77 3.62
C ILE A 130 6.85 -22.75 5.08
N THR A 131 7.66 -22.10 5.92
CA THR A 131 7.43 -21.98 7.36
C THR A 131 6.90 -20.59 7.68
N LEU A 132 5.86 -20.52 8.51
CA LEU A 132 5.36 -19.25 9.02
C LEU A 132 6.10 -18.89 10.31
N SER A 133 6.68 -17.69 10.34
CA SER A 133 7.36 -17.13 11.51
C SER A 133 6.40 -16.30 12.35
N ALA A 134 6.59 -16.33 13.66
CA ALA A 134 5.93 -15.42 14.59
C ALA A 134 6.61 -14.04 14.67
N GLN A 135 7.67 -13.80 13.88
CA GLN A 135 8.44 -12.57 13.91
C GLN A 135 7.64 -11.39 13.34
N SER A 136 7.21 -10.48 14.21
CA SER A 136 6.36 -9.34 13.87
C SER A 136 7.13 -8.08 13.42
N SER A 137 8.47 -8.14 13.34
CA SER A 137 9.30 -7.01 12.95
C SER A 137 10.65 -7.44 12.36
N CYS A 138 11.14 -6.68 11.37
CA CYS A 138 12.44 -6.93 10.75
C CYS A 138 13.56 -6.24 11.56
N PRO A 139 14.66 -6.91 11.94
CA PRO A 139 15.69 -6.34 12.81
C PRO A 139 16.40 -5.12 12.20
N ALA A 140 16.48 -5.06 10.86
CA ALA A 140 17.05 -3.94 10.11
C ALA A 140 16.00 -2.91 9.63
N GLY A 141 14.72 -3.06 10.04
CA GLY A 141 13.59 -2.40 9.37
C GLY A 141 13.23 -3.10 8.06
N CYS A 142 12.17 -2.65 7.37
CA CYS A 142 11.95 -3.21 6.03
C CYS A 142 13.05 -2.73 5.09
N PRO A 143 13.43 -3.55 4.10
CA PRO A 143 14.20 -3.10 2.94
C PRO A 143 13.60 -1.84 2.29
#